data_AF-A0A965EIW6-F1
#
_entry.id   AF-A0A965EIW6-F1
#
_cell.length_a   1.000
_cell.length_b   1.000
_cell.length_c   1.000
_cell.angle_alpha   90.00
_cell.angle_beta   90.00
_cell.angle_gamma   90.00
#
_symmetry.space_group_name_H-M   'P 1'
#
loop_
_entity.id
_entity.type
_entity.pdbx_description
1 polymer ?
#
loop_
_entity_poly.entity_id
_entity_poly.type
_entity_poly.pdbx_seq_one_letter_code
_entity_poly.pdbx_strand_id
1 'polypeptide(L)'
;MSQPKLNPDYQHNKRFEYLVGKTIKRVRYMTPIEAKHFMWHSRPLVIEFTDGSFIWSQADDEANDGGAMFYLDDDNTDTIYTL
;
A
#
# COMPACT_ATOMS: atom_id res chain seq x y z
N MET A 1 17.78 -33.44 -11.14
CA MET A 1 16.42 -32.86 -11.11
C MET A 1 16.57 -31.39 -10.75
N SER A 2 16.32 -30.46 -11.67
CA SER A 2 16.34 -29.03 -11.36
C SER A 2 15.13 -28.69 -10.49
N GLN A 3 15.34 -27.99 -9.38
CA GLN A 3 14.23 -27.50 -8.56
C GLN A 3 13.26 -26.68 -9.44
N PRO A 4 11.93 -26.83 -9.27
CA PRO A 4 10.99 -26.01 -10.02
C PRO A 4 11.29 -24.54 -9.69
N LYS A 5 11.51 -23.72 -10.72
CA LYS A 5 11.60 -22.26 -10.53
C LYS A 5 10.29 -21.84 -9.86
N LEU A 6 10.38 -21.44 -8.59
CA LEU A 6 9.24 -20.89 -7.85
C LEU A 6 8.65 -19.73 -8.66
N ASN A 7 7.31 -19.69 -8.76
CA ASN A 7 6.59 -18.62 -9.46
C ASN A 7 7.18 -17.25 -9.03
N PRO A 8 7.60 -16.37 -9.96
CA PRO A 8 8.04 -15.01 -9.64
C PRO A 8 7.13 -14.29 -8.64
N ASP A 9 5.82 -14.51 -8.70
CA ASP A 9 4.84 -13.93 -7.78
C ASP A 9 5.05 -14.42 -6.34
N TYR A 10 5.36 -15.72 -6.18
CA TYR A 10 5.68 -16.31 -4.87
C TYR A 10 7.00 -15.76 -4.32
N GLN A 11 8.00 -15.54 -5.17
CA GLN A 11 9.25 -14.92 -4.71
C GLN A 11 9.06 -13.44 -4.36
N HIS A 12 8.18 -12.75 -5.08
CA HIS A 12 7.84 -11.36 -4.79
C HIS A 12 7.08 -11.24 -3.47
N ASN A 13 6.06 -12.08 -3.22
CA ASN A 13 5.25 -12.03 -2.00
C ASN A 13 6.07 -12.23 -0.72
N LYS A 14 7.10 -13.08 -0.76
CA LYS A 14 7.96 -13.40 0.39
C LYS A 14 8.67 -12.18 0.95
N ARG A 15 8.88 -11.16 0.12
CA ARG A 15 9.49 -9.89 0.53
C ARG A 15 8.62 -9.10 1.49
N PHE A 16 7.32 -9.39 1.56
CA PHE A 16 6.33 -8.60 2.31
C PHE A 16 5.74 -9.36 3.52
N GLU A 17 6.25 -10.54 3.86
CA GLU A 17 5.77 -11.32 5.03
C GLU A 17 5.84 -10.53 6.34
N TYR A 18 6.71 -9.51 6.42
CA TYR A 18 6.79 -8.61 7.58
C TYR A 18 5.49 -7.80 7.83
N LEU A 19 4.58 -7.71 6.85
CA LEU A 19 3.27 -7.08 7.02
C LEU A 19 2.27 -7.98 7.77
N VAL A 20 2.48 -9.30 7.76
CA VAL A 20 1.57 -10.27 8.37
C VAL A 20 1.53 -10.08 9.88
N GLY A 21 0.32 -9.97 10.42
CA GLY A 21 0.10 -9.78 11.86
C GLY A 21 0.30 -8.34 12.36
N LYS A 22 0.64 -7.38 11.48
CA LYS A 22 0.62 -5.97 11.87
C LYS A 22 -0.78 -5.54 12.25
N THR A 23 -0.89 -4.76 13.32
CA THR A 23 -2.16 -4.18 13.77
C THR A 23 -2.26 -2.73 13.30
N ILE A 24 -3.36 -2.39 12.63
CA ILE A 24 -3.65 -1.01 12.21
C ILE A 24 -3.92 -0.16 13.45
N LYS A 25 -3.17 0.95 13.57
CA LYS A 25 -3.37 1.98 14.59
C LYS A 25 -4.33 3.06 14.11
N ARG A 26 -4.18 3.51 12.86
CA ARG A 26 -4.96 4.60 12.28
C ARG A 26 -4.98 4.53 10.76
N VAL A 27 -6.11 4.91 10.18
CA VAL A 27 -6.27 5.17 8.74
C VAL A 27 -6.59 6.64 8.54
N ARG A 28 -5.85 7.33 7.67
CA ARG A 28 -6.07 8.75 7.37
C ARG A 28 -5.55 9.13 6.00
N TYR A 29 -5.91 10.30 5.50
CA TYR A 29 -5.21 10.89 4.36
C TYR A 29 -3.84 11.46 4.75
N MET A 30 -2.92 11.47 3.79
CA MET A 30 -1.69 12.25 3.87
C MET A 30 -2.05 13.73 4.11
N THR A 31 -1.31 14.36 5.02
CA THR A 31 -1.48 15.77 5.32
C THR A 31 -0.84 16.63 4.23
N PRO A 32 -1.28 17.89 4.05
CA PRO A 32 -0.63 18.80 3.10
C PRO A 32 0.87 19.02 3.38
N ILE A 33 1.27 18.98 4.66
CA ILE A 33 2.68 19.15 5.06
C ILE A 33 3.51 17.95 4.60
N GLU A 34 3.03 16.73 4.83
CA GLU A 34 3.70 15.51 4.37
C GLU A 34 3.80 15.48 2.84
N ALA A 35 2.69 15.77 2.13
CA ALA A 35 2.69 15.80 0.67
C ALA A 35 3.70 16.82 0.12
N LYS A 36 3.78 18.01 0.74
CA LYS A 36 4.80 19.01 0.40
C LYS A 36 6.22 18.50 0.63
N HIS A 37 6.47 17.79 1.73
CA HIS A 37 7.79 17.20 2.01
C HIS A 37 8.17 16.12 0.98
N PHE A 38 7.20 15.33 0.51
CA PHE A 38 7.42 14.33 -0.53
C PHE A 38 7.41 14.90 -1.96
N MET A 39 7.12 16.20 -2.11
CA MET A 39 6.88 16.85 -3.41
C MET A 39 5.76 16.17 -4.21
N TRP A 40 4.72 15.72 -3.51
CA TRP A 40 3.56 15.08 -4.09
C TRP A 40 2.43 16.08 -4.27
N HIS A 41 1.77 16.01 -5.42
CA HIS A 41 0.61 16.83 -5.74
C HIS A 41 -0.70 16.27 -5.16
N SER A 42 -0.73 14.97 -4.92
CA SER A 42 -1.90 14.24 -4.41
C SER A 42 -1.63 13.65 -3.03
N ARG A 43 -2.71 13.39 -2.27
CA ARG A 43 -2.64 12.97 -0.88
C ARG A 43 -3.25 11.58 -0.72
N PRO A 44 -2.45 10.51 -0.75
CA PRO A 44 -2.97 9.16 -0.64
C PRO A 44 -3.47 8.83 0.76
N LEU A 45 -4.23 7.74 0.85
CA LEU A 45 -4.57 7.11 2.11
C LEU A 45 -3.30 6.50 2.73
N VAL A 46 -3.14 6.71 4.03
CA VAL A 46 -2.04 6.21 4.86
C VAL A 46 -2.62 5.28 5.91
N ILE A 47 -2.10 4.07 5.96
CA ILE A 47 -2.34 3.10 7.04
C ILE A 47 -1.13 3.16 7.96
N GLU A 48 -1.34 3.61 9.19
CA GLU A 48 -0.35 3.61 10.26
C GLU A 48 -0.54 2.37 11.12
N PHE A 49 0.53 1.62 11.36
CA PHE A 49 0.54 0.46 12.23
C PHE A 49 0.96 0.83 13.67
N THR A 50 0.61 -0.03 14.62
CA THR A 50 0.91 0.18 16.05
C THR A 50 2.40 0.21 16.38
N ASP A 51 3.22 -0.45 15.56
CA ASP A 51 4.68 -0.43 15.67
C ASP A 51 5.35 0.81 15.06
N GLY A 52 4.56 1.76 14.57
CA GLY A 52 5.02 3.03 14.00
C GLY A 52 5.38 2.95 12.52
N SER A 53 5.36 1.77 11.90
CA SER A 53 5.47 1.65 10.45
C SER A 53 4.17 2.10 9.76
N PHE A 54 4.25 2.42 8.47
CA PHE A 54 3.11 2.84 7.69
C PHE A 54 3.22 2.31 6.26
N ILE A 55 2.07 2.21 5.59
CA ILE A 55 1.98 2.02 4.15
C ILE A 55 1.05 3.08 3.55
N TRP A 56 1.35 3.49 2.34
CA TRP A 56 0.51 4.37 1.53
C TRP A 56 0.66 3.94 0.07
N SER A 57 -0.35 4.27 -0.74
CA SER A 57 -0.25 4.04 -2.18
C SER A 57 0.71 5.05 -2.82
N GLN A 58 1.47 4.58 -3.79
CA GLN A 58 2.36 5.40 -4.62
C GLN A 58 1.94 5.25 -6.08
N ALA A 59 2.09 6.31 -6.86
CA ALA A 59 1.94 6.24 -8.31
C ALA A 59 3.02 5.30 -8.89
N ASP A 60 2.66 4.49 -9.88
CA ASP A 60 3.63 3.78 -10.70
C ASP A 60 4.15 4.68 -11.84
N ASP A 61 5.05 4.13 -12.64
CA ASP A 61 5.71 4.75 -13.78
C ASP A 61 4.76 5.09 -14.96
N GLU A 62 3.48 4.75 -14.87
CA GLU A 62 2.46 4.95 -15.91
C GLU A 62 1.64 6.23 -15.70
N ALA A 63 2.00 7.06 -14.71
CA ALA A 63 1.46 8.40 -14.46
C ALA A 63 -0.03 8.47 -14.08
N ASN A 64 -0.53 7.41 -13.46
CA ASN A 64 -1.84 7.43 -12.82
C ASN A 64 -1.69 8.11 -11.45
N ASP A 65 -2.42 9.20 -11.26
CA ASP A 65 -2.53 9.95 -10.01
C ASP A 65 -2.74 9.02 -8.79
N GLY A 66 -2.30 9.45 -7.61
CA GLY A 66 -2.05 8.65 -6.40
C GLY A 66 -2.68 7.24 -6.39
N GLY A 67 -1.85 6.19 -6.34
CA GLY A 67 -2.31 4.82 -6.58
C GLY A 67 -3.60 4.44 -5.82
N ALA A 68 -4.47 3.68 -6.47
CA ALA A 68 -5.68 3.16 -5.85
C ALA A 68 -5.38 1.85 -5.09
N MET A 69 -5.95 1.69 -3.90
CA MET A 69 -5.98 0.41 -3.18
C MET A 69 -7.36 -0.22 -3.37
N PHE A 70 -7.40 -1.47 -3.81
CA PHE A 70 -8.63 -2.24 -3.85
C PHE A 70 -8.84 -2.94 -2.50
N TYR A 71 -10.02 -2.80 -1.93
CA TYR A 71 -10.45 -3.47 -0.72
C TYR A 71 -11.53 -4.49 -1.05
N LEU A 72 -11.37 -5.71 -0.57
CA LEU A 72 -12.34 -6.79 -0.72
C LEU A 72 -12.37 -7.60 0.58
N ASP A 73 -13.56 -7.80 1.13
CA ASP A 73 -13.85 -8.81 2.15
C ASP A 73 -15.10 -9.63 1.74
N ASP A 74 -15.54 -10.55 2.60
CA ASP A 74 -16.68 -11.44 2.33
C ASP A 74 -17.99 -10.69 2.03
N ASP A 75 -18.11 -9.44 2.50
CA ASP A 75 -19.34 -8.64 2.46
C ASP A 75 -19.21 -7.34 1.65
N ASN A 76 -17.98 -6.87 1.37
CA ASN A 76 -17.72 -5.53 0.87
C ASN A 76 -16.68 -5.52 -0.25
N THR A 77 -16.91 -4.64 -1.20
CA THR A 77 -15.94 -4.29 -2.23
C THR A 77 -15.84 -2.77 -2.28
N ASP A 78 -14.62 -2.25 -2.17
CA ASP A 78 -14.38 -0.81 -2.25
C ASP A 78 -13.08 -0.52 -3.03
N THR A 79 -13.04 0.64 -3.66
CA THR A 79 -11.82 1.17 -4.29
C THR A 79 -11.45 2.43 -3.53
N ILE A 80 -10.36 2.35 -2.80
CA ILE A 80 -9.77 3.48 -2.09
C ILE A 80 -8.83 4.17 -3.08
N TYR A 81 -9.37 5.14 -3.82
CA TYR A 81 -8.60 5.97 -4.76
C TYR A 81 -8.20 7.30 -4.12
N THR A 82 -7.17 7.93 -4.67
CA THR A 82 -6.80 9.29 -4.27
C THR A 82 -7.72 10.31 -4.91
N LEU A 83 -8.07 11.34 -4.14
CA LEU A 83 -8.87 12.49 -4.56
C LEU A 83 -8.00 13.64 -5.06
#